data_AF-A0A956KA37-F1
#
_entry.id   AF-A0A956KA37-F1
#
_cell.length_a   1.000
_cell.length_b   1.000
_cell.length_c   1.000
_cell.angle_alpha   90.00
_cell.angle_beta   90.00
_cell.angle_gamma   90.00
#
_symmetry.space_group_name_H-M   'P 1'
#
loop_
_entity.id
_entity.type
_entity.pdbx_description
1 polymer ?
#
loop_
_entity_poly.entity_id
_entity_poly.type
_entity_poly.pdbx_seq_one_letter_code
_entity_poly.pdbx_strand_id
1 'polypeptide(L)'
;VSEYFDALRWLNLENSGRRKLVLMLGSNIGNFNPAQTRVFMRTLWNACNPGDLVLTGFDLKKDIDIMLAAYNDREGVTRDFNLNLLRRINRELDGNFNLAGFQHFGTYNVFSGAMESYLVSLRRQEVAIGALNKSFSFAPWEPIFVEYSFKFLASDIEDLAQETGFRPVGAWQDQRGWFCDALWRVHKELV
;
A
#
# COMPACT_ATOMS: atom_id res chain seq x y z
N VAL A 1 -1.11 2.49 11.51
CA VAL A 1 -0.70 3.80 10.93
C VAL A 1 -0.59 4.89 12.01
N SER A 2 -1.44 4.93 13.03
CA SER A 2 -1.33 5.87 14.16
C SER A 2 0.02 5.83 14.87
N GLU A 3 0.52 4.63 15.22
CA GLU A 3 1.78 4.46 15.96
C GLU A 3 2.99 5.11 15.27
N TYR A 4 3.00 5.13 13.93
CA TYR A 4 4.08 5.73 13.15
C TYR A 4 4.15 7.27 13.29
N PHE A 5 3.01 7.95 13.22
CA PHE A 5 2.96 9.40 13.38
C PHE A 5 3.13 9.84 14.83
N ASP A 6 2.66 9.04 15.78
CA ASP A 6 2.85 9.31 17.20
C ASP A 6 4.32 9.19 17.59
N ALA A 7 5.04 8.20 17.04
CA ALA A 7 6.49 8.09 17.20
C ALA A 7 7.24 9.29 16.60
N LEU A 8 6.86 9.76 15.40
CA LEU A 8 7.47 10.95 14.79
C LEU A 8 7.23 12.22 15.62
N ARG A 9 6.01 12.42 16.12
CA ARG A 9 5.70 13.54 17.01
C ARG A 9 6.50 13.48 18.30
N TRP A 10 6.58 12.31 18.92
CA TRP A 10 7.39 12.11 20.12
C TRP A 10 8.87 12.42 19.86
N LEU A 11 9.44 11.94 18.74
CA LEU A 11 10.81 12.26 18.34
C LEU A 11 11.05 13.76 18.09
N ASN A 12 10.02 14.50 17.68
CA ASN A 12 10.14 15.95 17.50
C ASN A 12 10.18 16.69 18.83
N LEU A 13 9.48 16.19 19.85
CA LEU A 13 9.53 16.75 21.21
C LEU A 13 10.89 16.50 21.87
N GLU A 14 11.40 15.27 21.78
CA GLU A 14 12.65 14.89 22.46
C GLU A 14 13.92 15.38 21.75
N ASN A 15 13.89 15.56 20.43
CA ASN A 15 15.06 15.87 19.61
C ASN A 15 14.74 16.87 18.49
N SER A 16 14.23 18.05 18.85
CA SER A 16 13.79 19.09 17.91
C SER A 16 14.92 19.69 17.06
N GLY A 17 16.17 19.70 17.56
CA GLY A 17 17.31 20.33 16.89
C GLY A 17 18.02 19.48 15.83
N ARG A 18 17.63 18.21 15.63
CA ARG A 18 18.26 17.32 14.64
C ARG A 18 17.33 17.04 13.47
N ARG A 19 17.85 17.23 12.25
CA ARG A 19 17.17 16.83 11.02
C ARG A 19 16.98 15.32 11.01
N LYS A 20 15.76 14.87 10.71
CA LYS A 20 15.40 13.47 10.58
C LYS A 20 15.37 13.05 9.11
N LEU A 21 15.70 11.78 8.87
CA LEU A 21 15.41 11.11 7.61
C LEU A 21 14.38 10.02 7.90
N VAL A 22 13.19 10.18 7.34
CA VAL A 22 12.09 9.24 7.48
C VAL A 22 12.11 8.28 6.30
N LEU A 23 12.04 6.98 6.57
CA LEU A 23 12.11 5.93 5.54
C LEU A 23 10.74 5.30 5.33
N MET A 24 10.25 5.34 4.10
CA MET A 24 9.03 4.67 3.67
C MET A 24 9.30 3.86 2.40
N LEU A 25 9.81 2.65 2.59
CA LEU A 25 10.36 1.84 1.50
C LEU A 25 9.35 0.83 0.97
N GLY A 26 9.71 0.17 -0.13
CA GLY A 26 8.97 -0.97 -0.68
C GLY A 26 7.66 -0.62 -1.40
N SER A 27 7.44 0.66 -1.74
CA SER A 27 6.23 1.13 -2.44
C SER A 27 4.91 0.81 -1.73
N ASN A 28 4.92 0.71 -0.41
CA ASN A 28 3.71 0.55 0.41
C ASN A 28 2.70 1.68 0.21
N ILE A 29 3.15 2.86 -0.25
CA ILE A 29 2.31 3.99 -0.64
C ILE A 29 1.35 3.66 -1.79
N GLY A 30 1.70 2.67 -2.62
CA GLY A 30 0.85 2.15 -3.68
C GLY A 30 -0.36 1.38 -3.18
N ASN A 31 -0.41 0.99 -1.89
CA ASN A 31 -1.58 0.30 -1.33
C ASN A 31 -2.75 1.26 -1.00
N PHE A 32 -2.52 2.56 -1.16
CA PHE A 32 -3.51 3.61 -1.03
C PHE A 32 -3.96 4.08 -2.41
N ASN A 33 -5.25 4.39 -2.55
CA ASN A 33 -5.71 5.10 -3.74
C ASN A 33 -5.15 6.54 -3.77
N PRO A 34 -5.17 7.25 -4.91
CA PRO A 34 -4.53 8.56 -5.04
C PRO A 34 -4.98 9.59 -3.99
N ALA A 35 -6.26 9.58 -3.59
CA ALA A 35 -6.77 10.48 -2.55
C ALA A 35 -6.20 10.11 -1.17
N GLN A 36 -6.21 8.83 -0.82
CA GLN A 36 -5.64 8.31 0.42
C GLN A 36 -4.12 8.55 0.49
N THR A 37 -3.41 8.38 -0.63
CA THR A 37 -1.98 8.67 -0.76
C THR A 37 -1.67 10.13 -0.43
N ARG A 38 -2.42 11.07 -1.01
CA ARG A 38 -2.26 12.51 -0.70
C ARG A 38 -2.52 12.81 0.77
N VAL A 39 -3.59 12.25 1.34
CA VAL A 39 -3.91 12.42 2.77
C VAL A 39 -2.77 11.91 3.63
N PHE A 40 -2.29 10.68 3.37
CA PHE A 40 -1.20 10.07 4.11
C PHE A 40 0.08 10.92 4.05
N MET A 41 0.49 11.34 2.85
CA MET A 41 1.70 12.15 2.67
C MET A 41 1.57 13.52 3.32
N ARG A 42 0.39 14.13 3.28
CA ARG A 42 0.13 15.39 3.99
C ARG A 42 0.17 15.21 5.51
N THR A 43 -0.34 14.09 6.03
CA THR A 43 -0.23 13.74 7.45
C THR A 43 1.23 13.54 7.86
N LEU A 44 2.03 12.87 7.02
CA LEU A 44 3.47 12.74 7.23
C LEU A 44 4.18 14.09 7.25
N TRP A 45 3.92 14.93 6.26
CA TRP A 45 4.46 16.29 6.20
C TRP A 45 4.16 17.10 7.48
N ASN A 46 2.91 17.00 7.98
CA ASN A 46 2.50 17.65 9.23
C ASN A 46 3.30 17.14 10.44
N ALA A 47 3.56 15.83 10.48
CA ALA A 47 4.29 15.19 11.57
C ALA A 47 5.82 15.41 11.53
N CYS A 48 6.39 15.97 10.46
CA CYS A 48 7.82 16.27 10.36
C CYS A 48 8.15 17.75 10.66
N ASN A 49 9.40 18.04 11.01
CA ASN A 49 9.89 19.41 11.16
C ASN A 49 10.31 20.02 9.82
N PRO A 50 10.34 21.37 9.69
CA PRO A 50 10.89 22.01 8.50
C PRO A 50 12.31 21.52 8.18
N GLY A 51 12.54 21.15 6.91
CA GLY A 51 13.85 20.67 6.46
C GLY A 51 14.17 19.21 6.76
N ASP A 52 13.29 18.47 7.45
CA ASP A 52 13.37 17.00 7.52
C ASP A 52 13.29 16.39 6.12
N LEU A 53 13.80 15.17 6.00
CA LEU A 53 13.83 14.42 4.75
C LEU A 53 12.92 13.20 4.84
N VAL A 54 12.33 12.82 3.71
CA VAL A 54 11.60 11.58 3.52
C VAL A 54 12.20 10.86 2.32
N LEU A 55 12.64 9.62 2.51
CA LEU A 55 13.02 8.73 1.43
C LEU A 55 11.87 7.74 1.23
N THR A 56 11.23 7.82 0.07
CA THR A 56 10.07 7.01 -0.28
C THR A 56 10.32 6.20 -1.55
N GLY A 57 10.03 4.91 -1.49
CA GLY A 57 10.13 4.02 -2.64
C GLY A 57 8.82 3.99 -3.43
N PHE A 58 8.92 3.97 -4.76
CA PHE A 58 7.79 3.91 -5.68
C PHE A 58 8.03 2.83 -6.73
N ASP A 59 7.09 1.90 -6.85
CA ASP A 59 7.07 0.92 -7.94
C ASP A 59 6.51 1.60 -9.21
N LEU A 60 7.31 1.63 -10.27
CA LEU A 60 7.00 2.40 -11.46
C LEU A 60 6.09 1.63 -12.42
N LYS A 61 5.30 2.36 -13.22
CA LYS A 61 4.55 1.75 -14.33
C LYS A 61 5.54 1.13 -15.32
N LYS A 62 5.23 -0.08 -15.73
CA LYS A 62 6.03 -0.89 -16.66
C LYS A 62 5.09 -1.76 -17.50
N ASP A 63 5.66 -2.64 -18.30
CA ASP A 63 4.89 -3.58 -19.11
C ASP A 63 3.87 -4.37 -18.25
N ILE A 64 2.64 -4.49 -18.75
CA ILE A 64 1.52 -5.07 -18.01
C ILE A 64 1.75 -6.55 -17.72
N ASP A 65 2.36 -7.30 -18.64
CA ASP A 65 2.61 -8.73 -18.44
C ASP A 65 3.65 -8.95 -17.34
N ILE A 66 4.63 -8.05 -17.23
CA ILE A 66 5.60 -8.06 -16.13
C ILE A 66 4.90 -7.79 -14.80
N MET A 67 4.00 -6.81 -14.76
CA MET A 67 3.22 -6.52 -13.54
C MET A 67 2.29 -7.68 -13.18
N LEU A 68 1.57 -8.26 -14.14
CA LEU A 68 0.69 -9.40 -13.90
C LEU A 68 1.46 -10.63 -13.40
N ALA A 69 2.64 -10.90 -13.94
CA ALA A 69 3.49 -12.01 -13.52
C ALA A 69 3.98 -11.86 -12.07
N ALA A 70 4.21 -10.63 -11.61
CA ALA A 70 4.62 -10.37 -10.22
C ALA A 70 3.50 -10.66 -9.20
N TYR A 71 2.23 -10.49 -9.59
CA TYR A 71 1.06 -10.73 -8.72
C TYR A 71 0.42 -12.11 -8.92
N ASN A 72 0.85 -12.84 -9.96
CA ASN A 72 0.38 -14.18 -10.29
C ASN A 72 1.59 -15.10 -10.51
N ASP A 73 2.48 -15.12 -9.52
CA ASP A 73 3.70 -15.92 -9.58
C ASP A 73 3.37 -17.42 -9.71
N ARG A 74 4.17 -18.14 -10.50
CA ARG A 74 3.94 -19.56 -10.81
C ARG A 74 4.10 -20.46 -9.58
N GLU A 75 4.86 -20.02 -8.60
CA GLU A 75 5.13 -20.74 -7.36
C GLU A 75 3.94 -20.70 -6.40
N GLY A 76 3.01 -19.74 -6.60
CA GLY A 76 1.80 -19.58 -5.80
C GLY A 76 2.02 -18.83 -4.48
N VAL A 77 3.16 -18.16 -4.31
CA VAL A 77 3.52 -17.41 -3.10
C VAL A 77 2.55 -16.26 -2.86
N THR A 78 2.21 -15.48 -3.88
CA THR A 78 1.25 -14.37 -3.78
C THR A 78 -0.16 -14.88 -3.46
N ARG A 79 -0.57 -15.99 -4.07
CA ARG A 79 -1.85 -16.66 -3.75
C ARG A 79 -1.89 -17.05 -2.27
N ASP A 80 -0.83 -17.70 -1.78
CA ASP A 80 -0.79 -18.21 -0.40
C ASP A 80 -0.71 -17.07 0.62
N PHE A 81 -0.08 -15.95 0.26
CA PHE A 81 -0.11 -14.70 1.00
C PHE A 81 -1.52 -14.13 1.12
N ASN A 82 -2.27 -14.00 0.02
CA ASN A 82 -3.63 -13.47 0.06
C ASN A 82 -4.60 -14.40 0.79
N LEU A 83 -4.54 -15.72 0.56
CA LEU A 83 -5.36 -16.69 1.29
C LEU A 83 -5.03 -16.72 2.80
N ASN A 84 -3.85 -16.25 3.20
CA ASN A 84 -3.51 -16.13 4.61
C ASN A 84 -4.42 -15.16 5.35
N LEU A 85 -5.01 -14.16 4.69
CA LEU A 85 -6.00 -13.28 5.31
C LEU A 85 -7.17 -14.10 5.90
N LEU A 86 -7.75 -14.99 5.10
CA LEU A 86 -8.85 -15.86 5.53
C LEU A 86 -8.39 -16.83 6.63
N ARG A 87 -7.17 -17.38 6.50
CA ARG A 87 -6.57 -18.25 7.51
C ARG A 87 -6.44 -17.55 8.87
N ARG A 88 -6.02 -16.28 8.88
CA ARG A 88 -5.88 -15.47 10.08
C ARG A 88 -7.24 -15.13 10.68
N ILE A 89 -8.23 -14.76 9.87
CA ILE A 89 -9.60 -14.52 10.36
C ILE A 89 -10.14 -15.78 11.04
N ASN A 90 -9.94 -16.97 10.46
CA ASN A 90 -10.34 -18.22 11.09
C ASN A 90 -9.69 -18.42 12.46
N ARG A 91 -8.37 -18.23 12.55
CA ARG A 91 -7.60 -18.45 13.77
C ARG A 91 -7.85 -17.41 14.86
N GLU A 92 -7.93 -16.14 14.48
CA GLU A 92 -7.87 -15.00 15.41
C GLU A 92 -9.25 -14.45 15.76
N LEU A 93 -10.22 -14.59 14.85
CA LEU A 93 -11.57 -14.03 15.02
C LEU A 93 -12.66 -15.10 15.06
N ASP A 94 -12.27 -16.37 15.24
CA ASP A 94 -13.17 -17.53 15.25
C ASP A 94 -14.02 -17.60 13.96
N GLY A 95 -13.35 -17.42 12.82
CA GLY A 95 -13.93 -17.57 11.49
C GLY A 95 -13.92 -19.01 10.98
N ASN A 96 -14.78 -19.32 10.01
CA ASN A 96 -14.85 -20.66 9.41
C ASN A 96 -14.76 -20.68 7.86
N PHE A 97 -14.01 -19.75 7.26
CA PHE A 97 -13.74 -19.75 5.82
C PHE A 97 -13.19 -21.10 5.34
N ASN A 98 -13.77 -21.67 4.28
CA ASN A 98 -13.18 -22.81 3.58
C ASN A 98 -12.26 -22.32 2.47
N LEU A 99 -10.96 -22.25 2.75
CA LEU A 99 -9.95 -21.70 1.83
C LEU A 99 -9.91 -22.41 0.47
N ALA A 100 -10.19 -23.71 0.40
CA ALA A 100 -10.23 -24.45 -0.87
C ALA A 100 -11.40 -24.01 -1.77
N GLY A 101 -12.37 -23.28 -1.22
CA GLY A 101 -13.46 -22.67 -1.97
C GLY A 101 -13.13 -21.28 -2.53
N PHE A 102 -11.90 -20.77 -2.36
CA PHE A 102 -11.48 -19.45 -2.86
C PHE A 102 -10.31 -19.56 -3.83
N GLN A 103 -10.33 -18.72 -4.85
CA GLN A 103 -9.26 -18.56 -5.83
C GLN A 103 -8.66 -17.15 -5.72
N HIS A 104 -7.33 -17.07 -5.71
CA HIS A 104 -6.61 -15.80 -5.91
C HIS A 104 -6.77 -15.32 -7.35
N PHE A 105 -7.05 -14.03 -7.51
CA PHE A 105 -7.15 -13.37 -8.80
C PHE A 105 -6.44 -12.01 -8.71
N GLY A 106 -5.22 -11.93 -9.26
CA GLY A 106 -4.49 -10.69 -9.44
C GLY A 106 -4.67 -10.14 -10.85
N THR A 107 -5.04 -8.87 -10.98
CA THR A 107 -5.27 -8.21 -12.27
C THR A 107 -4.71 -6.80 -12.31
N TYR A 108 -4.53 -6.25 -13.51
CA TYR A 108 -4.24 -4.83 -13.71
C TYR A 108 -5.51 -4.13 -14.19
N ASN A 109 -5.98 -3.16 -13.41
CA ASN A 109 -7.13 -2.36 -13.79
C ASN A 109 -6.66 -1.11 -14.53
N VAL A 110 -6.94 -1.06 -15.83
CA VAL A 110 -6.49 0.03 -16.72
C VAL A 110 -7.14 1.39 -16.40
N PHE A 111 -8.29 1.40 -15.73
CA PHE A 111 -8.98 2.64 -15.35
C PHE A 111 -8.41 3.23 -14.06
N SER A 112 -8.12 2.38 -13.06
CA SER A 112 -7.49 2.84 -11.82
C SER A 112 -5.97 3.02 -12.00
N GLY A 113 -5.34 2.25 -12.88
CA GLY A 113 -3.89 2.20 -13.04
C GLY A 113 -3.18 1.41 -11.93
N ALA A 114 -3.89 0.50 -11.28
CA ALA A 114 -3.38 -0.31 -10.18
C ALA A 114 -3.39 -1.80 -10.50
N MET A 115 -2.44 -2.53 -9.92
CA MET A 115 -2.64 -3.94 -9.67
C MET A 115 -3.69 -4.11 -8.57
N GLU A 116 -4.60 -5.05 -8.74
CA GLU A 116 -5.69 -5.33 -7.82
C GLU A 116 -5.69 -6.83 -7.51
N SER A 117 -5.77 -7.18 -6.24
CA SER A 117 -5.84 -8.57 -5.78
C SER A 117 -7.22 -8.88 -5.20
N TYR A 118 -7.78 -10.01 -5.59
CA TYR A 118 -9.07 -10.51 -5.13
C TYR A 118 -8.97 -11.96 -4.66
N LEU A 119 -9.86 -12.32 -3.73
CA LEU A 119 -10.21 -13.71 -3.43
C LEU A 119 -11.62 -13.99 -3.93
N VAL A 120 -11.74 -14.83 -4.95
CA VAL A 120 -13.02 -15.13 -5.61
C VAL A 120 -13.59 -16.42 -5.04
N SER A 121 -14.81 -16.38 -4.52
CA SER A 121 -15.48 -17.59 -4.05
C SER A 121 -15.89 -18.46 -5.23
N LEU A 122 -15.47 -19.73 -5.27
CA LEU A 122 -15.79 -20.66 -6.36
C LEU A 122 -17.17 -21.30 -6.24
N ARG A 123 -17.83 -21.11 -5.10
CA ARG A 123 -19.14 -21.68 -4.77
C ARG A 123 -19.84 -20.79 -3.76
N ARG A 124 -21.10 -21.11 -3.48
CA ARG A 124 -21.79 -20.47 -2.35
C ARG A 124 -21.08 -20.82 -1.05
N GLN A 125 -20.79 -19.83 -0.21
CA GLN A 125 -20.23 -20.02 1.12
C GLN A 125 -21.03 -19.25 2.16
N GLU A 126 -21.21 -19.84 3.33
CA GLU A 126 -21.76 -19.18 4.51
C GLU A 126 -20.66 -19.20 5.56
N VAL A 127 -20.18 -18.01 5.92
CA VAL A 127 -19.03 -17.85 6.81
C VAL A 127 -19.48 -17.13 8.08
N ALA A 128 -19.38 -17.81 9.22
CA ALA A 128 -19.57 -17.22 10.53
C ALA A 128 -18.23 -16.71 11.05
N ILE A 129 -18.25 -15.54 11.70
CA ILE A 129 -17.10 -14.98 12.42
C ILE A 129 -17.54 -14.77 13.87
N GLY A 130 -17.10 -15.66 14.76
CA GLY A 130 -17.51 -15.71 16.16
C GLY A 130 -17.23 -14.42 16.92
N ALA A 131 -16.05 -13.82 16.72
CA ALA A 131 -15.67 -12.56 17.37
C ALA A 131 -16.58 -11.37 17.01
N LEU A 132 -17.33 -11.47 15.89
CA LEU A 132 -18.30 -10.48 15.46
C LEU A 132 -19.75 -10.88 15.73
N ASN A 133 -20.00 -12.12 16.17
CA ASN A 133 -21.32 -12.73 16.24
C ASN A 133 -22.14 -12.50 14.95
N LYS A 134 -21.50 -12.68 13.80
CA LYS A 134 -22.07 -12.35 12.49
C LYS A 134 -21.71 -13.38 11.44
N SER A 135 -22.67 -13.63 10.54
CA SER A 135 -22.48 -14.46 9.35
C SER A 135 -22.49 -13.61 8.08
N PHE A 136 -21.73 -14.07 7.10
CA PHE A 136 -21.58 -13.48 5.77
C PHE A 136 -21.80 -14.56 4.71
N SER A 137 -22.61 -14.25 3.71
CA SER A 137 -22.88 -15.13 2.57
C SER A 137 -22.09 -14.66 1.35
N PHE A 138 -21.42 -15.56 0.66
CA PHE A 138 -20.77 -15.31 -0.63
C PHE A 138 -21.41 -16.16 -1.70
N ALA A 139 -21.78 -15.57 -2.83
CA ALA A 139 -22.24 -16.27 -4.02
C ALA A 139 -21.07 -16.93 -4.78
N PRO A 140 -21.35 -17.91 -5.66
CA PRO A 140 -20.36 -18.35 -6.64
C PRO A 140 -19.87 -17.18 -7.50
N TRP A 141 -18.56 -17.12 -7.70
CA TRP A 141 -17.82 -16.07 -8.40
C TRP A 141 -17.89 -14.67 -7.76
N GLU A 142 -18.32 -14.58 -6.50
CA GLU A 142 -18.28 -13.32 -5.76
C GLU A 142 -16.84 -12.98 -5.34
N PRO A 143 -16.32 -11.79 -5.70
CA PRO A 143 -14.97 -11.37 -5.33
C PRO A 143 -14.94 -10.65 -3.98
N ILE A 144 -13.93 -10.98 -3.17
CA ILE A 144 -13.49 -10.19 -2.03
C ILE A 144 -12.28 -9.38 -2.49
N PHE A 145 -12.41 -8.06 -2.50
CA PHE A 145 -11.26 -7.18 -2.74
C PHE A 145 -10.27 -7.25 -1.57
N VAL A 146 -8.98 -7.44 -1.87
CA VAL A 146 -7.91 -7.58 -0.86
C VAL A 146 -7.04 -6.34 -0.79
N GLU A 147 -6.49 -5.90 -1.92
CA GLU A 147 -5.53 -4.81 -1.96
C GLU A 147 -5.46 -4.12 -3.33
N TYR A 148 -5.05 -2.86 -3.29
CA TYR A 148 -4.52 -2.14 -4.44
C TYR A 148 -2.99 -2.22 -4.42
N SER A 149 -2.38 -2.07 -5.57
CA SER A 149 -1.00 -1.63 -5.70
C SER A 149 -0.87 -0.71 -6.91
N PHE A 150 -1.05 0.59 -6.66
CA PHE A 150 -0.84 1.65 -7.63
C PHE A 150 0.63 1.73 -8.02
N LYS A 151 0.85 1.91 -9.32
CA LYS A 151 2.16 2.06 -9.95
C LYS A 151 2.30 3.48 -10.47
N PHE A 152 3.50 4.03 -10.41
CA PHE A 152 3.71 5.47 -10.57
C PHE A 152 4.50 5.79 -11.85
N LEU A 153 4.18 6.91 -12.48
CA LEU A 153 5.08 7.59 -13.40
C LEU A 153 6.03 8.50 -12.61
N ALA A 154 7.14 8.91 -13.24
CA ALA A 154 8.01 9.93 -12.67
C ALA A 154 7.26 11.25 -12.41
N SER A 155 6.36 11.64 -13.32
CA SER A 155 5.49 12.81 -13.14
C SER A 155 4.58 12.68 -11.92
N ASP A 156 3.98 11.49 -11.72
CA ASP A 156 3.08 11.25 -10.58
C ASP A 156 3.81 11.45 -9.24
N ILE A 157 5.10 11.07 -9.19
CA ILE A 157 5.97 11.24 -8.01
C ILE A 157 6.26 12.72 -7.76
N GLU A 158 6.59 13.48 -8.80
CA GLU A 158 6.87 14.92 -8.70
C GLU A 158 5.62 15.71 -8.27
N ASP A 159 4.49 15.44 -8.90
CA ASP A 159 3.21 16.08 -8.61
C ASP A 159 2.78 15.78 -7.17
N LEU A 160 2.86 14.50 -6.75
CA LEU A 160 2.53 14.10 -5.39
C LEU A 160 3.40 14.84 -4.37
N ALA A 161 4.70 15.01 -4.61
CA ALA A 161 5.58 15.74 -3.71
C ALA A 161 5.11 17.19 -3.53
N GLN A 162 4.88 17.90 -4.64
CA GLN A 162 4.47 19.31 -4.63
C GLN A 162 3.10 19.49 -3.97
N GLU A 163 2.12 18.68 -4.37
CA GLU A 163 0.76 18.70 -3.81
C GLU A 163 0.71 18.38 -2.32
N THR A 164 1.73 17.72 -1.78
CA THR A 164 1.81 17.30 -0.37
C THR A 164 2.82 18.10 0.46
N GLY A 165 3.37 19.19 -0.11
CA GLY A 165 4.20 20.17 0.61
C GLY A 165 5.66 19.78 0.71
N PHE A 166 6.09 18.80 -0.07
CA PHE A 166 7.49 18.41 -0.15
C PHE A 166 8.15 19.04 -1.37
N ARG A 167 9.47 19.19 -1.28
CA ARG A 167 10.33 19.57 -2.39
C ARG A 167 11.19 18.36 -2.78
N PRO A 168 11.10 17.84 -4.02
CA PRO A 168 12.03 16.83 -4.50
C PRO A 168 13.49 17.31 -4.41
N VAL A 169 14.39 16.45 -3.93
CA VAL A 169 15.84 16.75 -3.84
C VAL A 169 16.73 15.70 -4.48
N GLY A 170 16.22 14.49 -4.72
CA GLY A 170 16.91 13.43 -5.44
C GLY A 170 15.96 12.30 -5.81
N ALA A 171 16.29 11.57 -6.86
CA ALA A 171 15.57 10.39 -7.31
C ALA A 171 16.56 9.40 -7.92
N TRP A 172 16.44 8.13 -7.57
CA TRP A 172 17.29 7.06 -8.10
C TRP A 172 16.43 5.91 -8.57
N GLN A 173 16.67 5.47 -9.80
CA GLN A 173 16.00 4.32 -10.37
C GLN A 173 16.97 3.15 -10.50
N ASP A 174 16.43 1.93 -10.47
CA ASP A 174 17.20 0.76 -10.85
C ASP A 174 17.52 0.77 -12.36
N GLN A 175 18.41 -0.12 -12.80
CA GLN A 175 18.89 -0.16 -14.18
C GLN A 175 17.77 -0.40 -15.22
N ARG A 176 16.64 -0.97 -14.80
CA ARG A 176 15.49 -1.23 -15.68
C ARG A 176 14.44 -0.11 -15.65
N GLY A 177 14.59 0.88 -14.77
CA GLY A 177 13.60 1.95 -14.59
C GLY A 177 12.26 1.42 -14.03
N TRP A 178 12.31 0.41 -13.17
CA TRP A 178 11.16 -0.30 -12.64
C TRP A 178 10.78 0.14 -11.23
N PHE A 179 11.72 0.71 -10.50
CA PHE A 179 11.54 1.21 -9.15
C PHE A 179 12.28 2.53 -8.98
N CYS A 180 11.72 3.44 -8.18
CA CYS A 180 12.33 4.74 -7.88
C CYS A 180 12.37 4.97 -6.36
N ASP A 181 13.55 5.23 -5.82
CA ASP A 181 13.71 5.82 -4.50
C ASP A 181 13.78 7.34 -4.64
N ALA A 182 12.79 8.04 -4.11
CA ALA A 182 12.72 9.50 -4.17
C ALA A 182 13.02 10.10 -2.79
N LEU A 183 14.00 11.00 -2.74
CA LEU A 183 14.31 11.80 -1.57
C LEU A 183 13.64 13.15 -1.67
N TRP A 184 12.79 13.43 -0.70
CA TRP A 184 11.99 14.64 -0.60
C TRP A 184 12.34 15.40 0.67
N ARG A 185 12.31 16.73 0.60
CA ARG A 185 12.50 17.62 1.74
C ARG A 185 11.18 18.23 2.17
N VAL A 186 10.90 18.22 3.47
CA VAL A 186 9.75 18.90 4.06
C VAL A 186 9.93 20.41 3.88
N HIS A 187 9.06 21.01 3.08
CA HIS A 187 9.01 22.46 2.86
C HIS A 187 7.80 23.03 3.59
N LYS A 188 8.04 23.76 4.68
CA LYS A 188 7.01 24.55 5.36
C LYS A 188 7.36 26.01 5.10
N GLU A 189 6.48 26.72 4.41
CA GLU A 189 6.61 28.17 4.31
C GLU A 189 6.50 28.74 5.73
N LEU A 190 7.44 29.60 6.10
CA LEU A 190 7.34 30.36 7.34
C LEU A 190 6.22 31.38 7.14
N VAL A 191 5.11 31.21 7.86
CA VAL A 191 4.08 32.24 8.00
C VAL A 191 4.63 33.37 8.85
#